data_AF-A0A7W1APZ1-F1
#
_entry.id   AF-A0A7W1APZ1-F1
#
_cell.length_a   1.000
_cell.length_b   1.000
_cell.length_c   1.000
_cell.angle_alpha   90.00
_cell.angle_beta   90.00
_cell.angle_gamma   90.00
#
_symmetry.space_group_name_H-M   'P 1'
#
loop_
_entity.id
_entity.type
_entity.pdbx_description
1 polymer ?
#
loop_
_entity_poly.entity_id
_entity_poly.type
_entity_poly.pdbx_seq_one_letter_code
_entity_poly.pdbx_strand_id
1 'polypeptide(L)'
;MRGRSAIGALAVVALLVAGCGREQQSSTGESDIAKKSDDVVLTPGSVDPAAVRQAEARAGRSKARVVQLQGAGAKKTYDSGEGVSPGAPTDAEVKGELKEARSELRKFKRYLGTTAYLQTGPKARVLKDGTAVAPDNAPEPVKRVIQAANAIAKLPYKWGGGHGAWRDNGYDCSGSVSFALAGAGLLKSPLASGGFMNWGDPGPGKWITIYANEGHMFMMVAGLRFDTSGRGRAGTRWQSGIRSAAGLEVRRAPGL
;
A
#
# COMPACT_ATOMS: atom_id res chain seq x y z
N MET A 1 -53.52 -21.32 -48.19
CA MET A 1 -52.77 -22.58 -48.03
C MET A 1 -52.04 -22.50 -46.69
N ARG A 2 -52.39 -23.27 -45.64
CA ARG A 2 -51.77 -24.56 -45.24
C ARG A 2 -50.25 -24.57 -45.52
N GLY A 3 -49.30 -24.72 -44.60
CA GLY A 3 -49.19 -25.02 -43.15
C GLY A 3 -47.71 -24.80 -42.76
N ARG A 4 -47.13 -25.22 -41.63
CA ARG A 4 -47.47 -26.28 -40.66
C ARG A 4 -46.95 -25.86 -39.26
N SER A 5 -47.65 -26.29 -38.21
CA SER A 5 -47.13 -26.26 -36.83
C SER A 5 -46.15 -27.40 -36.58
N ALA A 6 -45.28 -27.25 -35.57
CA ALA A 6 -44.59 -28.36 -34.94
C ALA A 6 -44.69 -28.21 -33.41
N ILE A 7 -45.45 -29.10 -32.78
CA ILE A 7 -45.53 -29.25 -31.32
C ILE A 7 -44.75 -30.53 -30.98
N GLY A 8 -43.85 -30.45 -30.00
CA GLY A 8 -43.15 -31.59 -29.41
C GLY A 8 -43.21 -31.47 -27.89
N ALA A 9 -43.62 -32.54 -27.20
CA ALA A 9 -44.12 -32.48 -25.82
C ALA A 9 -43.26 -33.29 -24.83
N LEU A 10 -43.47 -32.98 -23.52
CA LEU A 10 -43.26 -33.76 -22.28
C LEU A 10 -42.05 -34.75 -22.19
N ALA A 11 -41.09 -34.63 -21.26
CA ALA A 11 -41.14 -34.63 -19.77
C ALA A 11 -41.09 -36.03 -19.11
N VAL A 12 -40.27 -36.16 -18.03
CA VAL A 12 -40.16 -37.17 -16.92
C VAL A 12 -38.71 -37.05 -16.36
N VAL A 13 -38.35 -36.78 -15.09
CA VAL A 13 -38.75 -37.24 -13.71
C VAL A 13 -38.04 -38.55 -13.31
N ALA A 14 -37.26 -38.70 -12.23
CA ALA A 14 -36.63 -37.81 -11.23
C ALA A 14 -35.40 -38.54 -10.58
N LEU A 15 -34.55 -37.89 -9.76
CA LEU A 15 -34.29 -38.12 -8.31
C LEU A 15 -33.09 -37.24 -7.90
N LEU A 16 -33.14 -36.30 -6.93
CA LEU A 16 -33.21 -36.43 -5.46
C LEU A 16 -32.04 -37.16 -4.77
N VAL A 17 -31.14 -36.39 -4.13
CA VAL A 17 -30.53 -36.75 -2.84
C VAL A 17 -30.61 -35.52 -1.93
N ALA A 18 -31.06 -35.72 -0.68
CA ALA A 18 -31.21 -34.66 0.32
C ALA A 18 -30.00 -34.60 1.27
N GLY A 19 -29.79 -33.43 1.88
CA GLY A 19 -28.80 -33.23 2.95
C GLY A 19 -29.20 -32.04 3.83
N CYS A 20 -29.89 -32.32 4.95
CA CYS A 20 -30.33 -31.33 5.93
C CYS A 20 -29.67 -31.56 7.30
N GLY A 21 -29.47 -30.47 8.04
CA GLY A 21 -28.90 -30.43 9.40
C GLY A 21 -28.10 -29.12 9.55
N ARG A 22 -28.61 -28.01 10.09
CA ARG A 22 -29.37 -27.78 11.35
C ARG A 22 -28.48 -28.09 12.57
N GLU A 23 -27.67 -27.12 13.01
CA GLU A 23 -28.02 -26.01 13.94
C GLU A 23 -27.89 -26.44 15.41
N GLN A 24 -26.94 -25.82 16.13
CA GLN A 24 -26.96 -25.79 17.59
C GLN A 24 -26.41 -24.45 18.10
N GLN A 25 -26.90 -24.05 19.27
CA GLN A 25 -26.96 -22.68 19.75
C GLN A 25 -25.79 -22.28 20.67
N SER A 26 -25.38 -21.01 20.53
CA SER A 26 -24.93 -20.06 21.56
C SER A 26 -24.17 -20.52 22.81
N SER A 27 -23.00 -19.90 23.04
CA SER A 27 -22.64 -19.35 24.36
C SER A 27 -21.72 -18.11 24.26
N THR A 28 -22.31 -16.94 24.52
CA THR A 28 -21.77 -15.77 25.29
C THR A 28 -20.28 -15.40 25.28
N GLY A 29 -19.99 -14.11 25.03
CA GLY A 29 -18.69 -13.43 25.22
C GLY A 29 -18.32 -12.60 23.98
N GLU A 30 -18.81 -11.38 23.78
CA GLU A 30 -18.47 -10.12 24.48
C GLU A 30 -16.97 -9.74 24.38
N SER A 31 -16.71 -8.47 23.99
CA SER A 31 -15.43 -7.75 23.96
C SER A 31 -14.41 -8.04 22.82
N ASP A 32 -14.46 -7.16 21.82
CA ASP A 32 -13.40 -6.17 21.51
C ASP A 32 -11.92 -6.55 21.25
N ILE A 33 -11.49 -6.08 20.07
CA ILE A 33 -10.24 -5.33 19.81
C ILE A 33 -8.90 -6.11 19.67
N ALA A 34 -8.34 -5.90 18.47
CA ALA A 34 -6.92 -5.82 18.10
C ALA A 34 -6.12 -7.09 17.73
N LYS A 35 -5.61 -7.01 16.49
CA LYS A 35 -4.31 -7.49 15.98
C LYS A 35 -4.02 -9.00 16.02
N LYS A 36 -3.61 -9.49 14.84
CA LYS A 36 -2.39 -10.30 14.77
C LYS A 36 -1.48 -9.76 13.67
N SER A 37 -0.35 -9.18 14.10
CA SER A 37 0.86 -9.03 13.28
C SER A 37 1.56 -10.39 13.22
N ASP A 38 2.27 -10.66 12.13
CA ASP A 38 3.12 -11.84 12.00
C ASP A 38 4.41 -11.69 12.81
N ASP A 39 4.28 -11.82 14.14
CA ASP A 39 5.44 -11.98 15.03
C ASP A 39 5.94 -13.42 14.92
N VAL A 40 7.19 -13.59 14.48
CA VAL A 40 7.88 -14.88 14.44
C VAL A 40 8.17 -15.34 15.87
N VAL A 41 7.32 -16.23 16.39
CA VAL A 41 7.52 -16.86 17.70
C VAL A 41 8.66 -17.87 17.62
N LEU A 42 9.84 -17.49 18.15
CA LEU A 42 10.94 -18.43 18.38
C LEU A 42 10.57 -19.38 19.53
N THR A 43 10.04 -20.55 19.17
CA THR A 43 9.78 -21.63 20.14
C THR A 43 11.07 -22.42 20.41
N PRO A 44 11.30 -22.95 21.63
CA PRO A 44 12.51 -23.73 21.93
C PRO A 44 12.76 -24.94 21.02
N GLY A 45 11.73 -25.45 20.34
CA GLY A 45 11.83 -26.56 19.38
C GLY A 45 12.34 -26.17 17.98
N SER A 46 12.51 -24.88 17.67
CA SER A 46 13.01 -24.42 16.35
C SER A 46 14.52 -24.15 16.32
N VAL A 47 15.27 -24.58 17.33
CA VAL A 47 16.71 -24.37 17.47
C VAL A 47 17.46 -25.64 17.10
N ASP A 48 18.28 -25.62 16.05
CA ASP A 48 19.16 -26.73 15.67
C ASP A 48 20.28 -26.92 16.72
N PRO A 49 20.33 -28.06 17.44
CA PRO A 49 21.37 -28.33 18.43
C PRO A 49 22.78 -28.50 17.86
N ALA A 50 22.94 -28.66 16.53
CA ALA A 50 24.23 -28.66 15.85
C ALA A 50 24.72 -27.22 15.59
N ALA A 51 23.83 -26.32 15.15
CA ALA A 51 24.13 -24.90 14.97
C ALA A 51 24.58 -24.22 16.28
N VAL A 52 23.92 -24.54 17.41
CA VAL A 52 24.31 -24.05 18.74
C VAL A 52 25.75 -24.48 19.08
N ARG A 53 26.07 -25.78 18.93
CA ARG A 53 27.41 -26.31 19.23
C ARG A 53 28.50 -25.73 18.33
N GLN A 54 28.19 -25.40 17.07
CA GLN A 54 29.14 -24.67 16.21
C GLN A 54 29.35 -23.21 16.64
N ALA A 55 28.33 -22.54 17.20
CA ALA A 55 28.46 -21.20 17.74
C ALA A 55 29.30 -21.19 19.03
N GLU A 56 29.08 -22.15 19.95
CA GLU A 56 29.85 -22.32 21.17
C GLU A 56 31.34 -22.60 20.87
N ALA A 57 31.63 -23.49 19.92
CA ALA A 57 33.00 -23.77 19.47
C ALA A 57 33.72 -22.53 18.89
N ARG A 58 32.98 -21.57 18.33
CA ARG A 58 33.52 -20.28 17.85
C ARG A 58 33.69 -19.25 18.98
N ALA A 59 32.87 -19.31 20.03
CA ALA A 59 32.92 -18.39 21.17
C ALA A 59 34.17 -18.59 22.06
N GLY A 60 34.77 -19.78 22.08
CA GLY A 60 35.98 -20.12 22.86
C GLY A 60 37.26 -19.33 22.53
N ARG A 61 37.23 -18.32 21.65
CA ARG A 61 38.37 -17.46 21.28
C ARG A 61 38.26 -16.00 21.72
N SER A 62 37.15 -15.55 22.31
CA SER A 62 37.01 -14.17 22.83
C SER A 62 37.29 -14.08 24.34
N LYS A 63 38.18 -13.16 24.74
CA LYS A 63 38.56 -12.91 26.15
C LYS A 63 37.44 -12.22 26.94
N ALA A 64 36.40 -12.95 27.32
CA ALA A 64 35.41 -12.46 28.28
C ALA A 64 35.99 -12.47 29.71
N ARG A 65 35.86 -11.36 30.46
CA ARG A 65 36.15 -11.32 31.89
C ARG A 65 35.00 -11.96 32.67
N VAL A 66 35.31 -12.95 33.50
CA VAL A 66 34.34 -13.52 34.45
C VAL A 66 34.06 -12.48 35.54
N VAL A 67 32.79 -12.10 35.72
CA VAL A 67 32.32 -11.40 36.92
C VAL A 67 31.72 -12.44 37.85
N GLN A 68 32.31 -12.59 39.03
CA GLN A 68 31.89 -13.59 40.00
C GLN A 68 30.65 -13.10 40.75
N LEU A 69 29.47 -13.56 40.34
CA LEU A 69 28.23 -13.28 41.05
C LEU A 69 28.21 -14.04 42.39
N GLN A 70 28.04 -13.29 43.48
CA GLN A 70 28.01 -13.82 44.83
C GLN A 70 26.67 -14.53 45.06
N GLY A 71 26.72 -15.78 45.54
CA GLY A 71 25.56 -16.68 45.55
C GLY A 71 24.39 -16.23 46.43
N ALA A 72 23.17 -16.53 45.98
CA ALA A 72 21.95 -16.36 46.78
C ALA A 72 22.02 -17.27 48.03
N GLY A 73 22.13 -16.64 49.20
CA GLY A 73 22.35 -17.35 50.47
C GLY A 73 23.11 -16.53 51.53
N ALA A 74 23.78 -15.45 51.14
CA ALA A 74 24.30 -14.47 52.10
C ALA A 74 23.14 -13.84 52.89
N LYS A 75 23.08 -14.07 54.21
CA LYS A 75 22.10 -13.44 55.11
C LYS A 75 22.29 -11.93 55.11
N LYS A 76 21.49 -11.21 54.31
CA LYS A 76 21.20 -9.81 54.58
C LYS A 76 20.14 -9.73 55.66
N THR A 77 20.42 -8.95 56.70
CA THR A 77 19.39 -8.44 57.61
C THR A 77 18.53 -7.46 56.82
N TYR A 78 17.29 -7.84 56.54
CA TYR A 78 16.28 -6.94 55.99
C TYR A 78 15.58 -6.28 57.16
N ASP A 79 15.82 -4.98 57.34
CA ASP A 79 14.96 -4.15 58.17
C ASP A 79 13.58 -4.06 57.51
N SER A 80 12.52 -4.24 58.29
CA SER A 80 11.13 -4.26 57.80
C SER A 80 10.54 -2.86 57.70
N GLY A 81 11.30 -1.93 57.14
CA GLY A 81 10.78 -0.64 56.67
C GLY A 81 10.15 -0.81 55.29
N GLU A 82 9.10 -0.04 55.00
CA GLU A 82 8.50 0.05 53.66
C GLU A 82 9.52 0.61 52.65
N GLY A 83 10.31 -0.28 52.06
CA GLY A 83 11.43 0.05 51.18
C GLY A 83 11.17 -0.36 49.74
N VAL A 84 10.79 0.62 48.90
CA VAL A 84 10.84 0.48 47.44
C VAL A 84 12.23 -0.04 47.04
N SER A 85 12.27 -1.05 46.16
CA SER A 85 13.52 -1.73 45.79
C SER A 85 14.55 -0.71 45.27
N PRO A 86 15.80 -0.66 45.80
CA PRO A 86 16.78 0.35 45.41
C PRO A 86 17.08 0.32 43.90
N GLY A 87 16.62 1.35 43.19
CA GLY A 87 16.74 1.47 41.73
C GLY A 87 15.45 1.21 40.93
N ALA A 88 14.31 0.91 41.58
CA ALA A 88 13.01 1.00 40.94
C ALA A 88 12.60 2.47 40.81
N PRO A 89 12.20 2.96 39.60
CA PRO A 89 11.66 4.30 39.44
C PRO A 89 10.42 4.50 40.30
N THR A 90 10.30 5.67 40.93
CA THR A 90 9.13 6.04 41.71
C THR A 90 7.90 6.22 40.82
N ASP A 91 6.69 6.03 41.37
CA ASP A 91 5.43 6.26 40.64
C ASP A 91 5.34 7.66 40.01
N ALA A 92 6.00 8.65 40.62
CA ALA A 92 6.10 10.01 40.10
C ALA A 92 6.96 10.09 38.82
N GLU A 93 8.10 9.39 38.79
CA GLU A 93 9.00 9.31 37.64
C GLU A 93 8.35 8.53 36.49
N VAL A 94 7.78 7.36 36.76
CA VAL A 94 7.04 6.56 35.75
C VAL A 94 5.89 7.37 35.12
N LYS A 95 5.17 8.15 35.93
CA LYS A 95 4.10 9.04 35.47
C LYS A 95 4.64 10.24 34.67
N GLY A 96 5.85 10.71 34.97
CA GLY A 96 6.59 11.71 34.20
C GLY A 96 6.96 11.17 32.82
N GLU A 97 7.67 10.04 32.76
CA GLU A 97 8.07 9.37 31.51
C GLU A 97 6.86 9.04 30.62
N LEU A 98 5.78 8.50 31.19
CA LEU A 98 4.53 8.25 30.46
C LEU A 98 3.89 9.53 29.90
N LYS A 99 4.03 10.67 30.58
CA LYS A 99 3.53 11.97 30.11
C LYS A 99 4.40 12.50 28.97
N GLU A 100 5.71 12.34 29.04
CA GLU A 100 6.65 12.71 27.98
C GLU A 100 6.51 11.83 26.74
N ALA A 101 6.47 10.50 26.90
CA ALA A 101 6.23 9.56 25.80
C ALA A 101 4.89 9.86 25.08
N ARG A 102 3.83 10.19 25.83
CA ARG A 102 2.54 10.64 25.26
C ARG A 102 2.64 12.02 24.60
N SER A 103 3.47 12.93 25.10
CA SER A 103 3.79 14.21 24.45
C SER A 103 4.44 13.97 23.09
N GLU A 104 5.50 13.17 23.04
CA GLU A 104 6.25 12.88 21.81
C GLU A 104 5.39 12.13 20.81
N LEU A 105 4.60 11.15 21.24
CA LEU A 105 3.65 10.48 20.35
C LEU A 105 2.60 11.45 19.77
N ARG A 106 2.15 12.46 20.54
CA ARG A 106 1.26 13.52 20.02
C ARG A 106 1.97 14.49 19.08
N LYS A 107 3.24 14.84 19.34
CA LYS A 107 4.06 15.65 18.42
C LYS A 107 4.30 14.88 17.12
N PHE A 108 4.68 13.61 17.19
CA PHE A 108 4.87 12.72 16.05
C PHE A 108 3.57 12.50 15.27
N LYS A 109 2.42 12.28 15.92
CA LYS A 109 1.12 12.19 15.23
C LYS A 109 0.72 13.52 14.55
N ARG A 110 1.00 14.68 15.16
CA ARG A 110 0.81 15.99 14.49
C ARG A 110 1.76 16.16 13.32
N TYR A 111 3.03 15.77 13.48
CA TYR A 111 4.05 15.80 12.43
C TYR A 111 3.65 14.91 11.25
N LEU A 112 3.19 13.69 11.50
CA LEU A 112 2.58 12.85 10.48
C LEU A 112 1.33 13.53 9.86
N GLY A 113 0.46 14.16 10.65
CA GLY A 113 -0.65 14.95 10.09
C GLY A 113 -0.24 16.14 9.21
N THR A 114 0.96 16.71 9.39
CA THR A 114 1.50 17.80 8.58
C THR A 114 2.40 17.35 7.42
N THR A 115 2.99 16.15 7.52
CA THR A 115 4.07 15.67 6.63
C THR A 115 3.68 14.38 5.88
N ALA A 116 2.90 13.50 6.51
CA ALA A 116 2.21 12.38 5.85
C ALA A 116 0.82 12.83 5.38
N TYR A 117 0.81 13.33 4.15
CA TYR A 117 -0.30 14.02 3.48
C TYR A 117 -1.47 13.09 3.05
N LEU A 118 -1.85 12.13 3.90
CA LEU A 118 -2.86 11.12 3.64
C LEU A 118 -4.25 11.76 3.44
N GLN A 119 -4.61 12.03 2.18
CA GLN A 119 -5.96 12.45 1.81
C GLN A 119 -6.93 11.31 2.13
N THR A 120 -7.93 11.57 2.96
CA THR A 120 -9.03 10.64 3.18
C THR A 120 -10.10 10.84 2.10
N GLY A 121 -10.67 9.75 1.57
CA GLY A 121 -11.61 9.77 0.45
C GLY A 121 -10.95 9.61 -0.92
N PRO A 122 -11.73 9.38 -2.00
CA PRO A 122 -11.22 8.76 -3.25
C PRO A 122 -10.39 9.67 -4.18
N LYS A 123 -9.99 10.88 -3.74
CA LYS A 123 -9.32 11.87 -4.60
C LYS A 123 -7.91 12.20 -4.13
N ALA A 124 -6.97 12.21 -5.07
CA ALA A 124 -5.63 12.72 -4.88
C ALA A 124 -5.60 14.27 -4.92
N ARG A 125 -4.55 14.87 -4.38
CA ARG A 125 -4.35 16.32 -4.37
C ARG A 125 -2.94 16.73 -4.79
N VAL A 126 -2.85 17.81 -5.57
CA VAL A 126 -1.57 18.44 -5.94
C VAL A 126 -1.05 19.29 -4.79
N LEU A 127 0.24 19.16 -4.49
CA LEU A 127 0.98 19.90 -3.48
C LEU A 127 1.44 21.27 -4.01
N LYS A 128 1.85 22.16 -3.10
CA LYS A 128 2.49 23.44 -3.46
C LYS A 128 3.78 23.26 -4.28
N ASP A 129 4.46 22.13 -4.15
CA ASP A 129 5.65 21.82 -4.94
C ASP A 129 5.34 21.22 -6.33
N GLY A 130 4.06 21.03 -6.69
CA GLY A 130 3.62 20.47 -7.97
C GLY A 130 3.64 18.95 -8.06
N THR A 131 4.01 18.20 -7.01
CA THR A 131 3.76 16.75 -6.93
C THR A 131 2.31 16.47 -6.55
N ALA A 132 1.83 15.23 -6.72
CA ALA A 132 0.52 14.80 -6.23
C ALA A 132 0.67 13.79 -5.08
N VAL A 133 -0.25 13.81 -4.13
CA VAL A 133 -0.35 12.77 -3.10
C VAL A 133 -1.62 11.96 -3.30
N ALA A 134 -1.45 10.64 -3.32
CA ALA A 134 -2.51 9.66 -3.40
C ALA A 134 -3.38 9.68 -2.13
N PRO A 135 -4.67 9.37 -2.23
CA PRO A 135 -5.48 9.17 -1.04
C PRO A 135 -5.12 7.86 -0.34
N ASP A 136 -5.39 7.81 0.96
CA ASP A 136 -5.02 6.69 1.82
C ASP A 136 -5.76 5.40 1.45
N ASN A 137 -7.03 5.52 1.05
CA ASN A 137 -7.85 4.40 0.60
C ASN A 137 -7.63 4.00 -0.87
N ALA A 138 -6.64 4.57 -1.56
CA ALA A 138 -6.27 4.13 -2.90
C ALA A 138 -5.65 2.72 -2.87
N PRO A 139 -5.98 1.84 -3.84
CA PRO A 139 -5.26 0.60 -4.06
C PRO A 139 -3.77 0.86 -4.27
N GLU A 140 -2.93 -0.06 -3.81
CA GLU A 140 -1.47 0.10 -3.87
C GLU A 140 -0.92 0.37 -5.29
N PRO A 141 -1.43 -0.24 -6.39
CA PRO A 141 -1.01 0.15 -7.74
C PRO A 141 -1.23 1.64 -8.04
N VAL A 142 -2.33 2.24 -7.55
CA VAL A 142 -2.67 3.66 -7.79
C VAL A 142 -1.71 4.58 -7.02
N LYS A 143 -1.34 4.19 -5.79
CA LYS A 143 -0.30 4.88 -5.00
C LYS A 143 1.04 4.86 -5.74
N ARG A 144 1.44 3.71 -6.27
CA ARG A 144 2.67 3.57 -7.08
C ARG A 144 2.62 4.37 -8.39
N VAL A 145 1.48 4.41 -9.10
CA VAL A 145 1.31 5.25 -10.30
C VAL A 145 1.57 6.72 -9.96
N ILE A 146 1.00 7.22 -8.86
CA ILE A 146 1.21 8.61 -8.43
C ILE A 146 2.67 8.86 -8.04
N GLN A 147 3.30 7.94 -7.32
CA GLN A 147 4.72 8.03 -6.95
C GLN A 147 5.65 8.07 -8.17
N ALA A 148 5.42 7.19 -9.16
CA ALA A 148 6.18 7.17 -10.40
C ALA A 148 5.95 8.43 -11.25
N ALA A 149 4.70 8.84 -11.42
CA ALA A 149 4.34 10.08 -12.12
C ALA A 149 4.98 11.33 -11.48
N ASN A 150 5.08 11.38 -10.14
CA ASN A 150 5.77 12.46 -9.42
C ASN A 150 7.25 12.60 -9.81
N ALA A 151 7.97 11.49 -9.99
CA ALA A 151 9.39 11.50 -10.33
C ALA A 151 9.68 12.22 -11.66
N ILE A 152 8.71 12.22 -12.59
CA ILE A 152 8.83 12.88 -13.91
C ILE A 152 7.92 14.11 -14.07
N ALA A 153 7.16 14.50 -13.05
CA ALA A 153 6.07 15.49 -13.17
C ALA A 153 6.54 16.86 -13.71
N LYS A 154 7.79 17.25 -13.44
CA LYS A 154 8.37 18.55 -13.81
C LYS A 154 9.24 18.53 -15.08
N LEU A 155 9.78 17.36 -15.47
CA LEU A 155 10.77 17.21 -16.54
C LEU A 155 10.28 17.71 -17.91
N PRO A 156 11.14 18.14 -18.84
CA PRO A 156 10.74 18.64 -20.16
C PRO A 156 9.78 17.72 -20.93
N TYR A 157 9.06 18.32 -21.88
CA TYR A 157 8.45 17.56 -22.98
C TYR A 157 9.53 17.26 -24.00
N LYS A 158 9.60 16.02 -24.47
CA LYS A 158 10.58 15.55 -25.45
C LYS A 158 9.86 14.53 -26.34
N TRP A 159 9.78 14.79 -27.64
CA TRP A 159 9.18 13.86 -28.59
C TRP A 159 9.94 12.52 -28.59
N GLY A 160 9.22 11.39 -28.47
CA GLY A 160 9.82 10.07 -28.31
C GLY A 160 10.44 9.81 -26.93
N GLY A 161 10.37 10.77 -26.00
CA GLY A 161 10.98 10.69 -24.68
C GLY A 161 10.29 9.63 -23.81
N GLY A 162 11.08 8.68 -23.29
CA GLY A 162 10.60 7.54 -22.49
C GLY A 162 10.25 6.27 -23.27
N HIS A 163 10.42 6.23 -24.60
CA HIS A 163 10.13 5.03 -25.42
C HIS A 163 11.34 4.11 -25.61
N GLY A 164 12.54 4.67 -25.78
CA GLY A 164 13.78 3.88 -25.91
C GLY A 164 14.35 3.39 -24.57
N ALA A 165 14.02 4.07 -23.47
CA ALA A 165 14.43 3.72 -22.12
C ALA A 165 13.45 4.31 -21.11
N TRP A 166 13.22 3.62 -19.99
CA TRP A 166 12.36 4.13 -18.92
C TRP A 166 12.89 5.42 -18.29
N ARG A 167 14.20 5.57 -18.12
CA ARG A 167 14.82 6.80 -17.62
C ARG A 167 15.27 7.67 -18.79
N ASP A 168 14.60 8.79 -18.96
CA ASP A 168 14.95 9.85 -19.89
C ASP A 168 14.94 11.23 -19.18
N ASN A 169 15.59 12.23 -19.79
CA ASN A 169 15.61 13.61 -19.31
C ASN A 169 14.33 14.40 -19.63
N GLY A 170 13.47 13.90 -20.52
CA GLY A 170 12.17 14.44 -20.86
C GLY A 170 11.25 13.37 -21.46
N TYR A 171 9.94 13.61 -21.45
CA TYR A 171 8.93 12.61 -21.82
C TYR A 171 7.80 13.23 -22.65
N ASP A 172 7.36 12.53 -23.71
CA ASP A 172 6.14 12.89 -24.44
C ASP A 172 4.87 12.47 -23.68
N CYS A 173 3.69 12.68 -24.25
CA CYS A 173 2.41 12.33 -23.63
C CYS A 173 2.33 10.82 -23.29
N SER A 174 2.70 9.98 -24.24
CA SER A 174 2.62 8.51 -24.15
C SER A 174 3.76 7.88 -23.36
N GLY A 175 4.97 8.43 -23.45
CA GLY A 175 6.09 8.07 -22.57
C GLY A 175 5.84 8.47 -21.11
N SER A 176 5.18 9.61 -20.86
CA SER A 176 4.80 10.03 -19.51
C SER A 176 3.81 9.06 -18.85
N VAL A 177 2.74 8.68 -19.57
CA VAL A 177 1.74 7.71 -19.07
C VAL A 177 2.35 6.32 -18.93
N SER A 178 3.15 5.89 -19.92
CA SER A 178 3.87 4.61 -19.86
C SER A 178 4.77 4.49 -18.64
N PHE A 179 5.58 5.52 -18.34
CA PHE A 179 6.46 5.53 -17.17
C PHE A 179 5.69 5.36 -15.85
N ALA A 180 4.58 6.10 -15.71
CA ALA A 180 3.77 6.06 -14.50
C ALA A 180 3.11 4.69 -14.28
N LEU A 181 2.58 4.07 -15.35
CA LEU A 181 2.00 2.72 -15.29
C LEU A 181 3.05 1.63 -15.06
N ALA A 182 4.22 1.74 -15.68
CA ALA A 182 5.33 0.80 -15.50
C ALA A 182 5.86 0.83 -14.06
N GLY A 183 5.99 2.02 -13.45
CA GLY A 183 6.34 2.16 -12.04
C GLY A 183 5.34 1.52 -11.06
N ALA A 184 4.12 1.24 -11.50
CA ALA A 184 3.13 0.48 -10.73
C ALA A 184 3.09 -1.02 -11.05
N GLY A 185 3.82 -1.48 -12.08
CA GLY A 185 3.74 -2.85 -12.61
C GLY A 185 2.58 -3.10 -13.58
N LEU A 186 1.87 -2.04 -14.00
CA LEU A 186 0.70 -2.13 -14.90
C LEU A 186 1.07 -2.17 -16.39
N LEU A 187 2.34 -1.95 -16.72
CA LEU A 187 2.84 -1.92 -18.09
C LEU A 187 4.27 -2.48 -18.17
N LYS A 188 4.55 -3.37 -19.13
CA LYS A 188 5.84 -4.06 -19.28
C LYS A 188 6.82 -3.38 -20.24
N SER A 189 6.31 -2.59 -21.18
CA SER A 189 7.06 -1.85 -22.20
C SER A 189 6.30 -0.56 -22.53
N PRO A 190 6.98 0.55 -22.88
CA PRO A 190 6.29 1.77 -23.25
C PRO A 190 5.43 1.56 -24.51
N LEU A 191 4.30 2.28 -24.58
CA LEU A 191 3.38 2.26 -25.72
C LEU A 191 3.23 3.69 -26.26
N ALA A 192 3.15 3.81 -27.58
CA ALA A 192 2.67 5.02 -28.23
C ALA A 192 1.19 5.28 -27.94
N SER A 193 0.73 6.51 -28.16
CA SER A 193 -0.65 6.96 -27.96
C SER A 193 -1.70 6.06 -28.63
N GLY A 194 -1.48 5.66 -29.89
CA GLY A 194 -2.34 4.71 -30.61
C GLY A 194 -2.39 3.31 -29.98
N GLY A 195 -1.33 2.87 -29.31
CA GLY A 195 -1.33 1.61 -28.55
C GLY A 195 -2.26 1.65 -27.33
N PHE A 196 -2.33 2.82 -26.67
CA PHE A 196 -3.26 3.03 -25.56
C PHE A 196 -4.73 3.12 -25.96
N MET A 197 -5.05 3.36 -27.24
CA MET A 197 -6.43 3.31 -27.74
C MET A 197 -7.09 1.94 -27.58
N ASN A 198 -6.31 0.87 -27.37
CA ASN A 198 -6.78 -0.51 -27.19
C ASN A 198 -6.24 -1.17 -25.90
N TRP A 199 -5.67 -0.39 -24.98
CA TRP A 199 -5.14 -0.90 -23.72
C TRP A 199 -6.24 -1.04 -22.66
N GLY A 200 -6.32 -2.18 -21.97
CA GLY A 200 -7.34 -2.42 -20.94
C GLY A 200 -8.78 -2.41 -21.46
N ASP A 201 -9.75 -2.32 -20.57
CA ASP A 201 -11.17 -2.39 -20.93
C ASP A 201 -11.73 -1.04 -21.41
N PRO A 202 -12.77 -1.02 -22.26
CA PRO A 202 -13.44 0.21 -22.67
C PRO A 202 -14.07 1.01 -21.51
N GLY A 203 -14.14 2.32 -21.68
CA GLY A 203 -14.83 3.25 -20.77
C GLY A 203 -14.04 3.63 -19.50
N PRO A 204 -14.61 4.50 -18.65
CA PRO A 204 -13.92 5.07 -17.50
C PRO A 204 -13.68 4.05 -16.38
N GLY A 205 -12.49 4.10 -15.78
CA GLY A 205 -12.11 3.35 -14.59
C GLY A 205 -12.37 4.10 -13.30
N LYS A 206 -12.44 3.38 -12.17
CA LYS A 206 -12.74 3.98 -10.85
C LYS A 206 -11.55 4.78 -10.33
N TRP A 207 -10.33 4.26 -10.51
CA TRP A 207 -9.11 4.93 -10.08
C TRP A 207 -8.27 5.48 -11.21
N ILE A 208 -8.17 4.75 -12.33
CA ILE A 208 -7.33 5.12 -13.47
C ILE A 208 -8.18 5.07 -14.74
N THR A 209 -8.24 6.19 -15.45
CA THR A 209 -8.82 6.28 -16.80
C THR A 209 -7.81 6.91 -17.74
N ILE A 210 -7.50 6.23 -18.85
CA ILE A 210 -6.69 6.75 -19.95
C ILE A 210 -7.62 7.34 -21.01
N TYR A 211 -7.21 8.46 -21.58
CA TYR A 211 -7.85 9.11 -22.71
C TYR A 211 -6.80 9.21 -23.82
N ALA A 212 -7.00 8.52 -24.94
CA ALA A 212 -5.99 8.42 -25.99
C ALA A 212 -6.60 8.48 -27.40
N ASN A 213 -5.88 9.12 -28.32
CA ASN A 213 -6.04 8.95 -29.76
C ASN A 213 -4.65 8.95 -30.40
N GLU A 214 -4.55 8.89 -31.72
CA GLU A 214 -3.24 8.85 -32.40
C GLU A 214 -2.37 10.09 -32.10
N GLY A 215 -2.96 11.27 -31.94
CA GLY A 215 -2.24 12.54 -31.79
C GLY A 215 -1.94 13.00 -30.35
N HIS A 216 -2.77 12.65 -29.37
CA HIS A 216 -2.57 13.04 -27.96
C HIS A 216 -3.12 12.00 -26.99
N MET A 217 -2.57 11.99 -25.78
CA MET A 217 -3.14 11.23 -24.67
C MET A 217 -2.84 11.84 -23.30
N PHE A 218 -3.65 11.48 -22.32
CA PHE A 218 -3.43 11.76 -20.91
C PHE A 218 -4.10 10.67 -20.05
N MET A 219 -3.88 10.70 -18.74
CA MET A 219 -4.63 9.85 -17.80
C MET A 219 -5.23 10.66 -16.65
N MET A 220 -6.34 10.19 -16.12
CA MET A 220 -6.88 10.58 -14.83
C MET A 220 -6.50 9.51 -13.81
N VAL A 221 -5.89 9.91 -12.68
CA VAL A 221 -5.49 9.02 -11.58
C VAL A 221 -6.02 9.59 -10.27
N ALA A 222 -6.87 8.84 -9.58
CA ALA A 222 -7.57 9.27 -8.36
C ALA A 222 -8.18 10.69 -8.49
N GLY A 223 -8.80 10.99 -9.64
CA GLY A 223 -9.43 12.28 -9.92
C GLY A 223 -8.49 13.44 -10.31
N LEU A 224 -7.17 13.24 -10.36
CA LEU A 224 -6.22 14.22 -10.93
C LEU A 224 -5.85 13.86 -12.36
N ARG A 225 -5.69 14.87 -13.21
CA ARG A 225 -5.19 14.71 -14.58
C ARG A 225 -3.67 14.72 -14.60
N PHE A 226 -3.07 13.76 -15.29
CA PHE A 226 -1.65 13.72 -15.65
C PHE A 226 -1.51 13.93 -17.16
N ASP A 227 -1.19 15.17 -17.57
CA ASP A 227 -1.13 15.63 -18.96
C ASP A 227 0.10 16.54 -19.17
N THR A 228 0.86 16.28 -20.22
CA THR A 228 2.03 17.08 -20.62
C THR A 228 1.66 18.52 -21.01
N SER A 229 0.46 18.76 -21.53
CA SER A 229 0.04 20.08 -22.02
C SER A 229 -0.14 21.11 -20.89
N GLY A 230 -0.41 20.66 -19.65
CA GLY A 230 -0.52 21.57 -18.50
C GLY A 230 0.82 21.96 -17.89
N ARG A 231 1.90 21.21 -18.17
CA ARG A 231 3.22 21.43 -17.56
C ARG A 231 3.82 22.79 -17.89
N GLY A 232 3.62 23.29 -19.12
CA GLY A 232 4.11 24.61 -19.53
C GLY A 232 3.46 25.78 -18.79
N ARG A 233 2.25 25.59 -18.22
CA ARG A 233 1.50 26.63 -17.48
C ARG A 233 1.61 26.47 -15.97
N ALA A 234 1.60 25.24 -15.47
CA ALA A 234 1.54 24.93 -14.04
C ALA A 234 2.88 24.48 -13.43
N GLY A 235 3.94 24.36 -14.23
CA GLY A 235 5.23 23.76 -13.80
C GLY A 235 5.17 22.25 -13.54
N THR A 236 4.01 21.62 -13.68
CA THR A 236 3.78 20.19 -13.41
C THR A 236 2.80 19.54 -14.39
N ARG A 237 3.03 18.26 -14.68
CA ARG A 237 2.09 17.37 -15.40
C ARG A 237 0.79 17.10 -14.62
N TRP A 238 0.71 17.40 -13.33
CA TRP A 238 -0.51 17.24 -12.53
C TRP A 238 -1.44 18.44 -12.61
N GLN A 239 -2.73 18.22 -12.88
CA GLN A 239 -3.78 19.25 -12.82
C GLN A 239 -5.06 18.71 -12.17
N SER A 240 -5.81 19.58 -11.49
CA SER A 240 -7.12 19.27 -10.88
C SER A 240 -8.31 19.32 -11.85
N GLY A 241 -8.11 19.84 -13.07
CA GLY A 241 -9.16 20.05 -14.06
C GLY A 241 -9.39 18.87 -15.00
N ILE A 242 -10.64 18.44 -15.12
CA ILE A 242 -11.10 17.53 -16.18
C ILE A 242 -10.93 18.22 -17.55
N ARG A 243 -10.58 17.46 -18.58
CA ARG A 243 -10.54 17.92 -19.99
C ARG A 243 -11.73 17.34 -20.74
N SER A 244 -12.16 17.98 -21.83
CA SER A 244 -13.03 17.30 -22.80
C SER A 244 -12.38 16.00 -23.27
N ALA A 245 -13.17 14.94 -23.32
CA ALA A 245 -12.80 13.62 -23.84
C ALA A 245 -13.21 13.42 -25.31
N ALA A 246 -13.71 14.47 -25.97
CA ALA A 246 -14.16 14.38 -27.36
C ALA A 246 -13.03 13.94 -28.29
N GLY A 247 -13.28 12.91 -29.11
CA GLY A 247 -12.29 12.34 -30.03
C GLY A 247 -11.16 11.55 -29.35
N LEU A 248 -11.33 11.12 -28.10
CA LEU A 248 -10.37 10.28 -27.37
C LEU A 248 -11.05 8.97 -26.97
N GLU A 249 -10.40 7.85 -27.27
CA GLU A 249 -10.77 6.54 -26.72
C GLU A 249 -10.58 6.56 -25.20
N VAL A 250 -11.62 6.13 -24.49
CA VAL A 250 -11.63 6.07 -23.02
C VAL A 250 -11.37 4.63 -22.60
N ARG A 251 -10.31 4.43 -21.81
CA ARG A 251 -9.87 3.11 -21.36
C ARG A 251 -9.62 3.08 -19.85
N ARG A 252 -9.85 1.94 -19.21
CA ARG A 252 -9.59 1.74 -17.77
C ARG A 252 -8.43 0.79 -17.53
N ALA A 253 -7.76 0.97 -16.39
CA ALA A 253 -6.80 -0.02 -15.92
C ALA A 253 -7.54 -1.29 -15.45
N PRO A 254 -7.16 -2.50 -15.92
CA PRO A 254 -7.78 -3.74 -15.46
C PRO A 254 -7.70 -3.91 -13.95
N GLY A 255 -8.82 -4.24 -13.32
CA GLY A 255 -8.91 -4.51 -11.87
C GLY A 255 -8.86 -3.29 -10.94
N LEU A 256 -9.04 -2.04 -11.43
CA LEU A 256 -8.96 -0.80 -10.64
C LEU A 256 -10.21 0.12 -10.71
#